data_AF-W5P498-F1
#
_entry.id   AF-W5P498-F1
#
_cell.length_a   1.000
_cell.length_b   1.000
_cell.length_c   1.000
_cell.angle_alpha   90.00
_cell.angle_beta   90.00
_cell.angle_gamma   90.00
#
_symmetry.space_group_name_H-M   'P 1'
#
loop_
_entity.id
_entity.type
_entity.pdbx_description
1 polymer ?
#
loop_
_entity_poly.entity_id
_entity_poly.type
_entity_poly.pdbx_seq_one_letter_code
_entity_poly.pdbx_strand_id
1 'polypeptide(L)'
;LANKDHRTDMLVGSKFFKDRVLQNALLLSDSSLHLFLQSHLNSEDIEACVSGQTKYSVEEAIHKFALMNRRFPEEEEGKKENDIDYDSESSSSGFGHSSDDSSSHGCKMSTAPQES
;
A
#
# COMPACT_ATOMS: atom_id res chain seq x y z
N LEU A 1 -3.01 -13.64 -48.58
CA LEU A 1 -2.51 -14.43 -47.42
C LEU A 1 -1.13 -13.97 -46.95
N ALA A 2 -0.19 -13.64 -47.84
CA ALA A 2 1.20 -13.25 -47.50
C ALA A 2 1.39 -12.11 -46.47
N ASN A 3 0.43 -11.19 -46.34
CA ASN A 3 0.51 -10.09 -45.36
C ASN A 3 0.13 -10.54 -43.93
N LYS A 4 -0.57 -11.67 -43.80
CA LYS A 4 -0.97 -12.24 -42.51
C LYS A 4 0.20 -13.04 -41.91
N ASP A 5 0.91 -13.78 -42.76
CA ASP A 5 2.07 -14.60 -42.39
C ASP A 5 3.25 -13.74 -41.88
N HIS A 6 3.56 -12.63 -42.58
CA HIS A 6 4.61 -11.70 -42.10
C HIS A 6 4.29 -11.09 -40.72
N ARG A 7 3.02 -10.75 -40.48
CA ARG A 7 2.60 -10.20 -39.18
C ARG A 7 2.66 -11.26 -38.09
N THR A 8 2.30 -12.50 -38.39
CA THR A 8 2.39 -13.60 -37.42
C THR A 8 3.85 -13.92 -37.10
N ASP A 9 4.73 -13.95 -38.10
CA ASP A 9 6.15 -14.24 -37.90
C ASP A 9 6.84 -13.16 -37.05
N MET A 10 6.50 -11.88 -37.28
CA MET A 10 7.00 -10.77 -36.48
C MET A 10 6.53 -10.86 -35.01
N LEU A 11 5.25 -11.20 -34.78
CA LEU A 11 4.71 -11.38 -33.42
C LEU A 11 5.36 -12.55 -32.69
N VAL A 12 5.55 -13.66 -33.40
CA VAL A 12 6.21 -14.86 -32.87
C VAL A 12 7.68 -14.57 -32.54
N GLY A 13 8.41 -13.90 -33.42
CA GLY A 13 9.80 -13.49 -33.20
C GLY A 13 9.94 -12.53 -32.01
N SER A 14 9.03 -11.57 -31.86
CA SER A 14 9.02 -10.65 -30.70
C SER A 14 8.77 -11.39 -29.39
N LYS A 15 7.85 -12.34 -29.37
CA LYS A 15 7.60 -13.18 -28.20
C LYS A 15 8.85 -13.98 -27.82
N PHE A 16 9.47 -14.66 -28.78
CA PHE A 16 10.70 -15.42 -28.54
C PHE A 16 11.85 -14.55 -28.03
N PHE A 17 12.01 -13.32 -28.54
CA PHE A 17 13.01 -12.39 -28.05
C PHE A 17 12.77 -12.01 -26.59
N LYS A 18 11.52 -11.67 -26.23
CA LYS A 18 11.15 -11.37 -24.84
C LYS A 18 11.42 -12.55 -23.92
N ASP A 19 11.00 -13.76 -24.31
CA ASP A 19 11.19 -14.98 -23.53
C ASP A 19 12.67 -15.32 -23.32
N ARG A 20 13.52 -15.10 -24.34
CA ARG A 20 14.98 -15.30 -24.24
C ARG A 20 15.67 -14.27 -23.36
N VAL A 21 15.26 -13.00 -23.45
CA VAL A 21 15.81 -11.90 -22.64
C VAL A 21 15.48 -12.10 -21.15
N LEU A 22 14.27 -12.56 -20.84
CA LEU A 22 13.82 -12.85 -19.46
C LEU A 22 14.59 -14.01 -18.79
N GLN A 23 15.20 -14.93 -19.56
CA GLN A 23 16.01 -16.03 -19.04
C GLN A 23 17.44 -15.63 -18.65
N ASN A 24 17.86 -14.40 -18.96
CA ASN A 24 19.15 -13.87 -18.55
C ASN A 24 18.97 -12.95 -17.33
N ALA A 25 19.33 -13.45 -16.14
CA ALA A 25 19.15 -12.73 -14.88
C ALA A 25 19.87 -11.36 -14.83
N LEU A 26 20.91 -11.14 -15.64
CA LEU A 26 21.60 -9.85 -15.74
C LEU A 26 20.75 -8.78 -16.45
N LEU A 27 19.87 -9.16 -17.36
CA LEU A 27 18.94 -8.25 -18.04
C LEU A 27 17.73 -7.90 -17.16
N LEU A 28 17.43 -8.73 -16.15
CA LEU A 28 16.38 -8.45 -15.16
C LEU A 28 16.78 -7.37 -14.14
N SER A 29 18.06 -6.99 -14.06
CA SER A 29 18.50 -5.84 -13.27
C SER A 29 18.56 -4.55 -14.09
N ASP A 30 18.27 -4.60 -15.40
CA ASP A 30 18.27 -3.42 -16.26
C ASP A 30 16.97 -2.64 -16.11
N SER A 31 17.06 -1.44 -15.53
CA SER A 31 15.93 -0.53 -15.35
C SER A 31 15.32 -0.06 -16.68
N SER A 32 16.11 0.04 -17.75
CA SER A 32 15.63 0.43 -19.08
C SER A 32 14.70 -0.63 -19.65
N LEU A 33 15.03 -1.91 -19.45
CA LEU A 33 14.19 -3.03 -19.86
C LEU A 33 12.85 -3.02 -19.12
N HIS A 34 12.87 -2.79 -17.80
CA HIS A 34 11.64 -2.70 -16.99
C HIS A 34 10.74 -1.57 -17.48
N LEU A 35 11.30 -0.38 -17.72
CA LEU A 35 10.52 0.74 -18.25
C LEU A 35 9.94 0.46 -19.63
N PHE A 36 10.70 -0.18 -20.53
CA PHE A 36 10.20 -0.54 -21.86
C PHE A 36 9.04 -1.54 -21.82
N LEU A 37 9.07 -2.49 -20.89
CA LEU A 37 8.04 -3.53 -20.78
C LEU A 37 6.83 -3.13 -19.93
N GLN A 38 7.03 -2.26 -18.94
CA GLN A 38 6.06 -2.00 -17.87
C GLN A 38 5.67 -0.52 -17.71
N SER A 39 6.10 0.36 -18.62
CA SER A 39 5.69 1.76 -18.66
C SER A 39 5.25 2.19 -20.05
N HIS A 40 4.79 3.44 -20.16
CA HIS A 40 4.44 4.11 -21.41
C HIS A 40 5.48 5.13 -21.87
N LEU A 41 6.69 5.11 -21.29
CA LEU A 41 7.75 6.04 -21.64
C LEU A 41 8.31 5.76 -23.04
N ASN A 42 8.66 6.81 -23.77
CA ASN A 42 9.41 6.69 -25.02
C ASN A 42 10.91 6.50 -24.71
N SER A 43 11.72 6.23 -25.74
CA SER A 43 13.16 5.96 -25.57
C SER A 43 13.92 7.09 -24.85
N GLU A 44 13.61 8.35 -25.17
CA GLU A 44 14.27 9.52 -24.59
C GLU A 44 13.92 9.67 -23.09
N ASP A 45 12.65 9.48 -22.74
CA ASP A 45 12.20 9.51 -21.35
C ASP A 45 12.74 8.33 -20.53
N ILE A 46 12.91 7.15 -21.15
CA ILE A 46 13.55 6.00 -20.52
C ILE A 46 15.00 6.33 -20.18
N GLU A 47 15.76 6.85 -21.15
CA GLU A 47 17.17 7.23 -20.96
C GLU A 47 17.32 8.30 -19.88
N ALA A 48 16.46 9.32 -19.89
CA ALA A 48 16.43 10.35 -18.86
C ALA A 48 16.12 9.75 -17.47
N CYS A 49 15.17 8.82 -17.39
CA CYS A 49 14.76 8.21 -16.12
C CYS A 49 15.86 7.33 -15.51
N VAL A 50 16.48 6.45 -16.31
CA VAL A 50 17.57 5.59 -15.83
C VAL A 50 18.85 6.38 -15.53
N SER A 51 19.02 7.55 -16.15
CA SER A 51 20.13 8.49 -15.87
C SER A 51 19.84 9.42 -14.68
N GLY A 52 18.67 9.30 -14.02
CA GLY A 52 18.29 10.13 -12.88
C GLY A 52 17.98 11.59 -13.23
N GLN A 53 17.62 11.88 -14.49
CA GLN A 53 17.31 13.23 -14.99
C GLN A 53 15.81 13.56 -14.93
N THR A 54 14.96 12.59 -14.60
CA THR A 54 13.51 12.79 -14.38
C THR A 54 13.22 13.16 -12.93
N LYS A 55 12.01 13.69 -12.69
CA LYS A 55 11.50 13.97 -11.33
C LYS A 55 10.93 12.74 -10.62
N TYR A 56 10.78 11.64 -11.34
CA TYR A 56 10.17 10.40 -10.88
C TYR A 56 11.15 9.24 -11.05
N SER A 57 11.04 8.23 -10.20
CA SER A 57 11.84 7.01 -10.25
C SER A 57 11.29 6.00 -11.26
N VAL A 58 12.08 4.94 -11.49
CA VAL A 58 11.69 3.80 -12.33
C VAL A 58 10.43 3.13 -11.77
N GLU A 59 10.40 2.91 -10.46
CA GLU A 59 9.27 2.30 -9.76
C GLU A 59 8.02 3.17 -9.84
N GLU A 60 8.16 4.49 -9.67
CA GLU A 60 7.05 5.43 -9.77
C GLU A 60 6.45 5.45 -11.19
N ALA A 61 7.30 5.41 -12.23
CA ALA A 61 6.83 5.35 -13.62
C ALA A 61 6.04 4.06 -13.91
N ILE A 62 6.54 2.92 -13.44
CA ILE A 62 5.87 1.62 -13.58
C ILE A 62 4.56 1.61 -12.79
N HIS A 63 4.58 2.09 -11.55
CA HIS A 63 3.40 2.11 -10.69
C HIS A 63 2.30 3.00 -11.29
N LYS A 64 2.66 4.20 -11.73
CA LYS A 64 1.72 5.12 -12.40
C LYS A 64 1.10 4.49 -13.63
N PHE A 65 1.89 3.82 -14.47
CA PHE A 65 1.36 3.14 -15.64
C PHE A 65 0.43 1.98 -15.27
N ALA A 66 0.77 1.20 -14.24
CA ALA A 66 -0.09 0.14 -13.74
C ALA A 66 -1.44 0.69 -13.26
N LEU A 67 -1.45 1.82 -12.53
CA LEU A 67 -2.69 2.49 -12.10
C LEU A 67 -3.52 2.98 -13.29
N MET A 68 -2.89 3.60 -14.30
CA MET A 68 -3.56 4.08 -15.51
C MET A 68 -4.13 2.94 -16.37
N ASN A 69 -3.45 1.79 -16.40
CA ASN A 69 -3.82 0.64 -17.23
C ASN A 69 -4.70 -0.37 -16.47
N ARG A 70 -4.98 -0.15 -15.18
CA ARG A 70 -5.91 -0.97 -14.40
C ARG A 70 -7.33 -0.72 -14.90
N ARG A 71 -8.03 -1.81 -15.19
CA ARG A 71 -9.42 -1.79 -15.67
C ARG A 71 -10.45 -1.54 -14.56
N PHE A 72 -10.00 -1.54 -13.30
CA PHE A 72 -10.83 -1.37 -12.11
C PHE A 72 -10.14 -0.39 -11.15
N PRO A 73 -10.90 0.54 -10.53
CA PRO A 73 -10.36 1.52 -9.60
C PRO A 73 -9.78 0.86 -8.34
N GLU A 74 -8.81 1.54 -7.73
CA GLU A 74 -8.17 1.14 -6.49
C GLU A 74 -9.20 1.13 -5.35
N GLU A 75 -9.29 0.02 -4.62
CA GLU A 75 -9.97 0.01 -3.33
C GLU A 75 -9.11 0.83 -2.37
N GLU A 76 -9.63 1.97 -1.92
CA GLU A 76 -8.99 2.83 -0.93
C GLU A 76 -8.78 2.00 0.34
N GLU A 77 -7.58 1.44 0.52
CA GLU A 77 -7.19 0.78 1.77
C GLU A 77 -7.14 1.86 2.83
N GLY A 78 -8.24 1.95 3.60
CA GLY A 78 -8.45 2.99 4.58
C GLY A 78 -7.23 3.15 5.46
N LYS A 79 -6.61 4.33 5.40
CA LYS A 79 -5.82 4.87 6.50
C LYS A 79 -6.71 4.90 7.73
N LYS A 80 -6.75 3.79 8.48
CA LYS A 80 -7.09 3.82 9.89
C LYS A 80 -5.83 4.24 10.60
N GLU A 81 -5.66 5.55 10.68
CA GLU A 81 -4.81 6.20 11.65
C GLU A 81 -5.04 5.55 13.02
N ASN A 82 -3.95 5.06 13.59
CA ASN A 82 -3.89 4.72 14.99
C ASN A 82 -3.97 6.04 15.76
N ASP A 83 -5.14 6.37 16.28
CA ASP A 83 -5.25 7.23 17.45
C ASP A 83 -6.06 6.49 18.51
N ILE A 84 -5.32 5.83 19.38
CA ILE A 84 -5.78 5.32 20.67
C ILE A 84 -5.87 6.54 21.58
N ASP A 85 -7.00 7.23 21.57
CA ASP A 85 -7.28 8.24 22.59
C ASP A 85 -8.13 7.61 23.69
N TYR A 86 -7.42 7.12 24.70
CA TYR A 86 -7.98 6.69 25.98
C TYR A 86 -8.24 7.95 26.80
N ASP A 87 -9.37 8.63 26.54
CA ASP A 87 -9.85 9.67 27.45
C ASP A 87 -11.17 9.27 28.12
N SER A 88 -11.11 9.37 29.43
CA SER A 88 -12.15 8.99 30.38
C SER A 88 -13.06 10.19 30.59
N GLU A 89 -14.31 10.11 30.13
CA GLU A 89 -15.31 11.10 30.52
C GLU A 89 -16.46 10.48 31.33
N SER A 90 -16.37 10.77 32.62
CA SER A 90 -17.37 10.53 33.65
C SER A 90 -18.67 11.29 33.31
N SER A 91 -19.78 10.57 33.18
CA SER A 91 -21.11 11.20 33.17
C SER A 91 -21.76 11.11 34.55
N SER A 92 -21.70 12.25 35.25
CA SER A 92 -22.44 12.55 36.47
C SER A 92 -23.88 12.92 36.12
N SER A 93 -24.83 12.09 36.55
CA SER A 93 -26.24 12.46 36.73
C SER A 93 -26.65 11.88 38.09
N GLY A 94 -27.07 12.64 39.10
CA GLY A 94 -27.97 13.78 39.05
C GLY A 94 -29.21 13.39 39.86
N PHE A 95 -29.16 13.66 41.16
CA PHE A 95 -30.27 13.79 42.13
C PHE A 95 -31.48 12.83 41.98
N GLY A 96 -31.55 11.84 42.88
CA GLY A 96 -32.76 11.07 43.17
C GLY A 96 -32.84 10.79 44.67
N HIS A 97 -33.94 11.20 45.28
CA HIS A 97 -34.14 11.28 46.73
C HIS A 97 -34.32 9.92 47.41
N SER A 98 -34.04 9.92 48.72
CA SER A 98 -34.63 9.11 49.81
C SER A 98 -35.72 8.11 49.39
N SER A 99 -35.69 6.84 49.76
CA SER A 99 -35.48 6.29 51.11
C SER A 99 -35.26 4.80 50.98
N ASP A 100 -34.46 4.18 51.85
CA ASP A 100 -34.98 3.06 52.64
C ASP A 100 -34.06 2.73 53.82
N ASP A 101 -34.74 2.44 54.92
CA ASP A 101 -34.28 2.13 56.26
C ASP A 101 -33.79 0.69 56.33
N SER A 102 -32.56 0.44 56.80
CA SER A 102 -32.26 -0.64 57.75
C SER A 102 -30.75 -0.84 57.96
N SER A 103 -30.30 -0.36 59.11
CA SER A 103 -29.56 -1.10 60.15
C SER A 103 -28.42 -2.07 59.76
N SER A 104 -27.24 -1.74 60.33
CA SER A 104 -26.20 -2.67 60.83
C SER A 104 -25.34 -3.27 59.71
N HIS A 105 -24.01 -3.36 59.74
CA HIS A 105 -23.07 -3.63 60.82
C HIS A 105 -21.68 -3.12 60.37
N GLY A 106 -20.94 -2.46 61.25
CA GLY A 106 -19.58 -1.98 60.94
C GLY A 106 -18.52 -3.09 60.93
N CYS A 107 -17.37 -2.78 60.35
CA CYS A 107 -16.05 -2.80 61.00
C CYS A 107 -14.94 -2.36 60.02
N LYS A 108 -14.28 -1.24 60.36
CA LYS A 108 -12.82 -0.97 60.30
C LYS A 108 -11.95 -2.15 59.81
N MET A 109 -10.93 -1.96 58.97
CA MET A 109 -9.81 -1.04 59.19
C MET A 109 -8.98 -0.89 57.91
N SER A 110 -8.47 0.32 57.67
CA SER A 110 -7.43 0.65 56.73
C SER A 110 -6.17 -0.21 56.90
N THR A 111 -5.50 -0.53 55.80
CA THR A 111 -4.04 -0.52 55.69
C THR A 111 -3.66 -0.47 54.21
N ALA A 112 -3.12 0.66 53.79
CA ALA A 112 -2.27 0.77 52.61
C ALA A 112 -0.80 0.75 53.07
N PRO A 113 0.14 0.94 52.14
CA PRO A 113 0.70 -0.02 51.18
C PRO A 113 2.06 -0.54 51.72
N GLN A 114 2.90 -1.19 50.93
CA GLN A 114 4.31 -0.80 50.71
C GLN A 114 4.99 -1.77 49.73
N GLU A 115 5.80 -1.14 48.88
CA GLU A 115 6.69 -1.65 47.85
C GLU A 115 8.02 -2.14 48.48
N SER A 116 8.74 -2.98 47.71
CA SER A 116 10.11 -3.51 47.88
C SER A 116 10.29 -4.75 48.77
#